data_AF-A0A3E4VCE1-F1
#
_entry.id   AF-A0A3E4VCE1-F1
#
_cell.length_a   1.000
_cell.length_b   1.000
_cell.length_c   1.000
_cell.angle_alpha   90.00
_cell.angle_beta   90.00
_cell.angle_gamma   90.00
#
_symmetry.space_group_name_H-M   'P 1'
#
loop_
_entity.id
_entity.type
_entity.pdbx_description
1 polymer ?
#
loop_
_entity_poly.entity_id
_entity_poly.type
_entity_poly.pdbx_seq_one_letter_code
_entity_poly.pdbx_strand_id
1 'polypeptide(L)' 'MINRTKYKDIKRYDHQQMEDFLTDVYKNGYVDGKESVTGVELQDVEAALKDVKGIGPVVWHRIQERLAELFRKESA' A
#
# COMPACT_ATOMS: atom_id res chain seq x y z
N MET A 1 -3.40 -6.33 22.39
CA MET A 1 -3.97 -5.50 23.47
C MET A 1 -2.88 -5.14 24.49
N ILE A 2 -2.78 -3.88 24.93
CA ILE A 2 -1.75 -3.44 25.90
C ILE A 2 -2.06 -4.05 27.28
N ASN A 3 -1.04 -4.65 27.90
CA ASN A 3 -1.14 -5.21 29.26
C ASN A 3 -0.44 -4.30 30.29
N ARG A 4 -0.64 -4.59 31.59
CA ARG A 4 -0.12 -3.76 32.69
C ARG A 4 1.41 -3.63 32.70
N THR A 5 2.12 -4.65 32.22
CA THR A 5 3.59 -4.63 32.10
C THR A 5 4.02 -3.66 30.99
N LYS A 6 3.50 -3.83 29.77
CA LYS A 6 3.77 -2.93 28.63
C LYS A 6 3.45 -1.47 28.95
N TYR A 7 2.33 -1.20 29.63
CA TYR A 7 1.98 0.15 30.05
C TYR A 7 3.05 0.78 30.97
N LYS A 8 3.54 0.02 31.95
CA LYS A 8 4.58 0.50 32.87
C LYS A 8 5.92 0.72 32.17
N ASP A 9 6.22 -0.06 31.13
CA ASP A 9 7.46 0.06 30.38
C ASP A 9 7.43 1.29 29.48
N ILE A 10 6.35 1.50 28.73
CA ILE A 10 6.13 2.71 27.91
C ILE A 10 6.20 3.98 28.77
N LYS A 11 5.62 3.96 29.98
CA LYS A 11 5.67 5.10 30.90
C LYS A 11 7.10 5.47 31.35
N ARG A 12 8.05 4.54 31.28
CA ARG A 12 9.45 4.75 31.70
C ARG A 12 10.37 5.16 30.56
N TYR A 13 9.86 5.24 29.33
CA TYR A 13 10.67 5.62 28.18
C TYR A 13 11.25 7.03 28.35
N ASP A 14 12.51 7.17 28.01
CA ASP A 14 13.10 8.48 27.75
C ASP A 14 12.57 9.08 26.43
N HIS A 15 12.96 10.32 26.13
CA HIS A 15 12.48 11.02 24.94
C HIS A 15 12.81 10.30 23.63
N GLN A 16 13.99 9.67 23.53
CA GLN A 16 14.39 8.95 22.31
C GLN A 16 13.58 7.66 22.17
N GLN A 17 13.44 6.91 23.26
CA GLN A 17 12.64 5.68 23.29
C GLN A 17 11.16 5.94 22.96
N MET A 18 10.63 7.10 23.35
CA MET A 18 9.29 7.51 22.95
C MET A 18 9.17 7.87 21.47
N GLU A 19 10.11 8.63 20.91
CA GLU A 19 10.12 8.95 19.47
C GLU A 19 10.19 7.67 18.61
N ASP A 20 11.05 6.73 19.00
CA ASP A 20 11.18 5.44 18.32
C ASP A 20 9.87 4.64 18.40
N PHE A 21 9.24 4.59 19.58
CA PHE A 21 7.96 3.90 19.76
C PHE A 21 6.84 4.49 18.90
N LEU A 22 6.71 5.83 18.83
CA LEU A 22 5.70 6.47 17.99
C LEU A 22 5.95 6.24 16.51
N THR A 23 7.21 6.32 16.10
CA THR A 23 7.64 6.05 14.72
C THR A 23 7.29 4.63 14.32
N ASP A 24 7.54 3.65 15.19
CA ASP A 24 7.21 2.26 14.93
C ASP A 24 5.70 2.02 14.90
N VAL A 25 4.93 2.63 15.81
CA VAL A 25 3.45 2.54 15.78
C VAL A 25 2.92 3.08 14.45
N TYR A 26 3.42 4.22 13.99
CA TYR A 26 3.02 4.81 12.71
C TYR A 26 3.40 3.92 11.52
N LYS A 27 4.65 3.46 11.44
CA LYS A 27 5.11 2.56 10.37
C LYS A 27 4.28 1.29 10.31
N ASN A 28 4.05 0.65 11.46
CA ASN A 28 3.25 -0.57 11.53
C ASN A 28 1.81 -0.31 11.09
N GLY A 29 1.20 0.82 11.50
CA GLY A 29 -0.14 1.19 11.04
C GLY A 29 -0.22 1.46 9.54
N TYR A 30 0.83 2.05 8.95
CA TYR A 30 0.91 2.24 7.51
C TYR A 30 1.08 0.92 6.74
N VAL A 31 1.95 0.02 7.22
CA VAL A 31 2.16 -1.30 6.61
C VAL A 31 0.89 -2.14 6.70
N ASP A 32 0.26 -2.20 7.87
CA ASP A 32 -1.01 -2.90 8.08
C ASP A 32 -2.13 -2.31 7.20
N GLY A 33 -2.18 -0.98 7.09
CA GLY A 33 -3.07 -0.30 6.16
C GLY A 33 -2.81 -0.70 4.70
N LYS A 34 -1.55 -0.71 4.26
CA LYS A 34 -1.15 -1.12 2.91
C LYS A 34 -1.48 -2.58 2.62
N GLU A 35 -1.26 -3.48 3.57
CA GLU A 35 -1.54 -4.92 3.44
C GLU A 35 -3.05 -5.23 3.52
N SER A 36 -3.81 -4.43 4.27
CA SER A 36 -5.27 -4.57 4.35
C SER A 36 -5.98 -4.18 3.05
N VAL A 37 -5.35 -3.36 2.22
CA VAL A 37 -5.81 -3.06 0.88
C VAL A 37 -5.32 -4.18 -0.03
N THR A 38 -6.23 -4.98 -0.56
CA THR A 38 -5.95 -5.83 -1.73
C THR A 38 -5.66 -4.93 -2.93
N GLY A 39 -4.42 -4.46 -3.01
CA GLY A 39 -3.88 -3.88 -4.24
C GLY A 39 -3.96 -4.95 -5.32
N VAL A 40 -4.55 -4.60 -6.45
CA VAL A 40 -4.48 -5.46 -7.63
C VAL A 40 -3.18 -5.08 -8.33
N GLU A 41 -2.23 -6.01 -8.42
CA GLU A 41 -1.00 -5.78 -9.17
C GLU A 41 -1.35 -5.49 -10.62
N LEU A 42 -0.59 -4.62 -11.27
CA LEU A 42 -0.86 -4.24 -12.66
C LEU A 42 -0.94 -5.48 -13.56
N GLN A 43 -0.10 -6.48 -13.27
CA GLN A 43 -0.03 -7.77 -13.96
C GLN A 43 -1.34 -8.57 -13.86
N ASP A 44 -2.03 -8.51 -12.71
CA ASP A 44 -3.32 -9.17 -12.50
C ASP A 44 -4.42 -8.46 -13.30
N VAL A 45 -4.36 -7.13 -13.38
CA VAL A 45 -5.24 -6.34 -14.27
C VAL A 45 -4.99 -6.68 -15.74
N GLU A 46 -3.73 -6.82 -16.14
CA GLU A 46 -3.39 -7.20 -17.52
C GLU A 46 -3.88 -8.61 -17.88
N ALA A 47 -3.72 -9.56 -16.96
CA ALA A 47 -4.18 -10.92 -17.14
C ALA A 47 -5.71 -10.98 -17.27
N ALA A 48 -6.43 -10.31 -16.37
CA ALA A 48 -7.89 -10.26 -16.39
C ALA A 48 -8.46 -9.64 -17.68
N LEU A 49 -7.77 -8.62 -18.24
CA LEU A 49 -8.24 -7.92 -19.44
C LEU A 49 -7.93 -8.66 -20.76
N LYS A 50 -6.87 -9.48 -20.81
CA LYS A 50 -6.53 -10.25 -22.03
C LYS A 50 -7.58 -11.28 -22.40
N ASP A 51 -8.31 -11.81 -21.43
CA ASP A 51 -9.35 -12.82 -21.65
C ASP A 51 -10.71 -12.22 -22.03
N VAL A 52 -10.85 -10.88 -22.01
CA VAL A 52 -12.09 -10.19 -22.34
C VAL A 52 -12.29 -10.13 -23.86
N LYS A 53 -13.40 -10.72 -24.31
CA LYS A 53 -13.82 -10.68 -25.71
C LYS A 53 -13.92 -9.23 -26.22
N GLY A 54 -13.17 -8.91 -27.28
CA GLY A 54 -13.14 -7.58 -27.89
C GLY A 54 -11.91 -6.75 -27.53
N ILE A 55 -11.10 -7.19 -26.57
CA ILE A 55 -9.80 -6.58 -26.26
C ILE A 55 -8.72 -7.25 -27.12
N GLY A 56 -8.60 -6.77 -28.36
CA GLY A 56 -7.50 -7.14 -29.26
C GLY A 56 -6.26 -6.25 -29.09
N PRO A 57 -5.18 -6.48 -29.87
CA PRO A 57 -3.90 -5.77 -29.72
C PRO A 57 -4.01 -4.25 -29.78
N VAL A 58 -4.89 -3.73 -30.65
CA VAL A 58 -5.10 -2.28 -30.83
C VAL A 58 -5.79 -1.65 -29.63
N VAL A 59 -6.80 -2.33 -29.07
CA VAL A 59 -7.54 -1.84 -27.89
C VAL A 59 -6.65 -1.94 -26.65
N TRP A 60 -5.87 -3.02 -26.56
CA TRP A 60 -4.88 -3.22 -25.50
C TRP A 60 -3.85 -2.10 -25.42
N HIS A 61 -3.24 -1.73 -26.56
CA HIS A 61 -2.26 -0.63 -26.60
C HIS A 61 -2.85 0.70 -26.10
N ARG A 62 -4.10 1.00 -26.49
CA ARG A 62 -4.81 2.20 -26.02
C ARG A 62 -5.06 2.16 -24.51
N ILE A 63 -5.41 1.00 -23.96
CA ILE A 63 -5.59 0.83 -22.52
C ILE A 63 -4.26 1.07 -21.79
N GLN A 64 -3.15 0.51 -22.29
CA GLN A 64 -1.82 0.72 -21.70
C GLN A 64 -1.39 2.18 -21.70
N GLU A 65 -1.61 2.92 -22.79
CA GLU A 65 -1.31 4.37 -22.84
C GLU A 65 -2.08 5.15 -21.77
N ARG A 66 -3.37 4.85 -21.60
CA ARG A 66 -4.24 5.53 -20.63
C ARG A 66 -3.91 5.15 -19.18
N LEU A 67 -3.55 3.89 -18.94
CA LEU A 67 -3.03 3.46 -17.63
C LEU A 67 -1.70 4.18 -17.32
N ALA A 68 -0.78 4.26 -18.27
CA ALA A 68 0.50 4.95 -18.09
C ALA A 68 0.33 6.46 -17.81
N GLU A 69 -0.69 7.11 -18.35
CA GLU A 69 -1.05 8.50 -18.02
C GLU A 69 -1.54 8.66 -16.58
N LEU A 70 -2.37 7.74 -16.08
CA LEU A 70 -2.88 7.76 -14.70
C LEU A 70 -1.74 7.65 -13.68
N PHE A 71 -0.82 6.70 -13.86
CA PHE A 71 0.29 6.49 -12.93
C PHE A 71 1.35 7.60 -12.98
N ARG A 72 1.56 8.25 -14.14
CA ARG A 72 2.41 9.45 -14.22
C ARG A 72 1.87 10.62 -13.42
N LYS A 73 0.55 10.68 -13.21
CA LYS A 73 -0.12 11.74 -12.46
C LYS A 73 -0.06 11.54 -10.95
N GLU A 74 0.13 10.31 -10.49
CA GLU A 74 0.24 9.96 -9.07
C GLU A 74 1.66 10.20 -8.51
N SER A 75 2.63 10.37 -9.42
CA SER A 75 4.06 10.59 -9.10
C SER A 75 4.49 12.07 -9.13
N ALA A 76 3.56 13.00 -9.41
CA ALA A 76 3.78 14.43 -9.58
C ALA A 76 3.01 15.24 -8.53
#